data_AF-A0A9E0E6D5-F1
#
_entry.id   AF-A0A9E0E6D5-F1
#
_cell.length_a   1.000
_cell.length_b   1.000
_cell.length_c   1.000
_cell.angle_alpha   90.00
_cell.angle_beta   90.00
_cell.angle_gamma   90.00
#
_symmetry.space_group_name_H-M   'P 1'
#
loop_
_entity.id
_entity.type
_entity.pdbx_description
1 polymer ?
#
loop_
_entity_poly.entity_id
_entity_poly.type
_entity_poly.pdbx_seq_one_letter_code
_entity_poly.pdbx_strand_id
1 'polypeptide(L)'
;ILLGLAGGVNAVVALFVGAKNSANVKKAVHTSIVICMIAGLLLLLSGLFLSRPVLNLIGTKKELIDGAVIYLTIYLLGSPALAMYNYGNAVLSAVGDTKRPLMYLITAGIINVVLNLFFVIVCRLGVVGVALASIISQYISAFLILKFLFGCGKDYGLYIRNIGMDSHIAARVLKIGLPAAVQYSLFAVANLYIQTAVNSFDHVVVEGNSAAANADNIVYDMMAAFYTACTSFIAQNLGARKRDRIRKAYLVTQMYSFIIGAVLGALLVVFRTQFLSLFTSDPDVLHYGSIRLGIMGCSYFVSAFMDNAAAGARGLGRSVIPTIIVIMGSVVFRIIWVCTIFASIHTLMSLYLVYASAWAFTSIIGTVYFIIIFRKTLR
;
A
#
# COMPACT_ATOMS: atom_id res chain seq x y z
N ILE A 1 1.10 1.19 -7.46
CA ILE A 1 1.15 0.18 -8.57
C ILE A 1 1.80 -1.13 -8.13
N LEU A 2 3.09 -1.16 -7.75
CA LEU A 2 3.81 -2.40 -7.41
C LEU A 2 3.16 -3.20 -6.28
N LEU A 3 2.69 -2.54 -5.22
CA LEU A 3 1.94 -3.16 -4.12
C LEU A 3 0.64 -3.83 -4.61
N GLY A 4 -0.05 -3.22 -5.57
CA GLY A 4 -1.27 -3.79 -6.15
C GLY A 4 -1.00 -5.08 -6.92
N LEU A 5 0.04 -5.06 -7.77
CA LEU A 5 0.48 -6.26 -8.50
C LEU A 5 0.93 -7.36 -7.53
N ALA A 6 1.70 -7.01 -6.50
CA ALA A 6 2.12 -7.93 -5.45
C ALA A 6 0.91 -8.56 -4.72
N GLY A 7 -0.13 -7.78 -4.44
CA GLY A 7 -1.39 -8.31 -3.90
C GLY A 7 -2.07 -9.32 -4.84
N GLY A 8 -1.99 -9.11 -6.16
CA GLY A 8 -2.44 -10.08 -7.17
C GLY A 8 -1.63 -11.37 -7.15
N VAL A 9 -0.31 -11.28 -7.07
CA VAL A 9 0.59 -12.44 -6.93
C VAL A 9 0.26 -13.22 -5.66
N ASN A 10 0.10 -12.50 -4.53
CA ASN A 10 -0.23 -13.10 -3.24
C ASN A 10 -1.52 -13.93 -3.32
N ALA A 11 -2.61 -13.35 -3.85
CA ALA A 11 -3.89 -14.05 -3.97
C ALA A 11 -3.81 -15.30 -4.87
N VAL A 12 -3.12 -15.22 -6.01
CA VAL A 12 -3.01 -16.34 -6.96
C VAL A 12 -2.13 -17.47 -6.44
N VAL A 13 -0.97 -17.13 -5.85
CA VAL A 13 -0.07 -18.13 -5.27
C VAL A 13 -0.73 -18.80 -4.07
N ALA A 14 -1.38 -18.02 -3.18
CA ALA A 14 -2.10 -18.54 -2.02
C ALA A 14 -3.21 -19.52 -2.43
N LEU A 15 -3.94 -19.21 -3.50
CA LEU A 15 -4.97 -20.09 -4.07
C LEU A 15 -4.40 -21.45 -4.48
N PHE A 16 -3.28 -21.47 -5.23
CA PHE A 16 -2.69 -22.73 -5.71
C PHE A 16 -1.99 -23.52 -4.60
N VAL A 17 -1.38 -22.83 -3.63
CA VAL A 17 -0.83 -23.46 -2.41
C VAL A 17 -1.95 -24.13 -1.62
N GLY A 18 -3.07 -23.44 -1.41
CA GLY A 18 -4.24 -24.01 -0.73
C GLY A 18 -4.85 -25.21 -1.45
N ALA A 19 -4.84 -25.18 -2.79
CA ALA A 19 -5.29 -26.29 -3.64
C ALA A 19 -4.30 -27.48 -3.69
N LYS A 20 -3.14 -27.40 -3.03
CA LYS A 20 -2.03 -28.37 -3.13
C LYS A 20 -1.60 -28.66 -4.57
N ASN A 21 -1.68 -27.65 -5.45
CA ASN A 21 -1.35 -27.80 -6.86
C ASN A 21 0.05 -27.25 -7.15
N SER A 22 1.07 -28.05 -6.85
CA SER A 22 2.49 -27.69 -7.01
C SER A 22 2.86 -27.23 -8.42
N ALA A 23 2.25 -27.80 -9.45
CA ALA A 23 2.51 -27.42 -10.84
C ALA A 23 2.06 -25.97 -11.11
N ASN A 24 0.86 -25.60 -10.67
CA ASN A 24 0.35 -24.24 -10.82
C ASN A 24 1.04 -23.25 -9.87
N VAL A 25 1.52 -23.68 -8.69
CA VAL A 25 2.39 -22.84 -7.84
C VAL A 25 3.67 -22.48 -8.58
N LYS A 26 4.37 -23.46 -9.16
CA LYS A 26 5.58 -23.21 -9.96
C LYS A 26 5.29 -22.25 -11.09
N LYS A 27 4.29 -22.53 -11.93
CA LYS A 27 3.94 -21.63 -13.05
C LYS A 27 3.57 -20.22 -12.57
N ALA A 28 2.84 -20.08 -11.46
CA ALA A 28 2.45 -18.79 -10.91
C ALA A 28 3.64 -17.99 -10.41
N VAL A 29 4.59 -18.60 -9.72
CA VAL A 29 5.82 -17.96 -9.24
C VAL A 29 6.66 -17.48 -10.44
N HIS A 30 6.86 -18.31 -11.46
CA HIS A 30 7.67 -17.96 -12.65
C HIS A 30 6.99 -16.92 -13.56
N THR A 31 5.66 -16.98 -13.71
CA THR A 31 4.92 -15.96 -14.47
C THR A 31 4.89 -14.62 -13.74
N SER A 32 4.73 -14.65 -12.42
CA SER A 32 4.61 -13.44 -11.59
C SER A 32 5.92 -12.66 -11.50
N ILE A 33 7.09 -13.31 -11.49
CA ILE A 33 8.37 -12.58 -11.52
C ILE A 33 8.53 -11.79 -12.82
N VAL A 34 8.14 -12.37 -13.95
CA VAL A 34 8.18 -11.70 -15.26
C VAL A 34 7.24 -10.48 -15.26
N ILE A 35 6.00 -10.64 -14.78
CA ILE A 35 5.03 -9.54 -14.71
C ILE A 35 5.54 -8.41 -13.80
N CYS A 36 6.05 -8.74 -12.62
CA CYS A 36 6.57 -7.75 -11.69
C CYS A 36 7.82 -7.04 -12.23
N MET A 37 8.69 -7.76 -12.95
CA MET A 37 9.88 -7.17 -13.59
C MET A 37 9.49 -6.23 -14.73
N ILE A 38 8.57 -6.65 -15.61
CA ILE A 38 8.03 -5.78 -16.68
C ILE A 38 7.38 -4.55 -16.07
N ALA A 39 6.55 -4.69 -15.03
CA ALA A 39 5.92 -3.55 -14.38
C ALA A 39 6.92 -2.60 -13.70
N GLY A 40 7.96 -3.14 -13.06
CA GLY A 40 9.06 -2.36 -12.47
C GLY A 40 9.84 -1.59 -13.53
N LEU A 41 10.13 -2.21 -14.68
CA LEU A 41 10.82 -1.58 -15.80
C LEU A 41 9.95 -0.53 -16.49
N LEU A 42 8.66 -0.79 -16.69
CA LEU A 42 7.71 0.20 -17.22
C LEU A 42 7.59 1.40 -16.30
N LEU A 43 7.61 1.20 -14.97
CA LEU A 43 7.64 2.31 -14.01
C LEU A 43 8.93 3.12 -14.07
N LEU A 44 10.07 2.45 -14.22
CA LEU A 44 11.36 3.13 -14.45
C LEU A 44 11.31 3.97 -15.72
N LEU A 45 10.94 3.37 -16.86
CA LEU A 45 10.90 4.06 -18.15
C LEU A 45 9.91 5.23 -18.13
N SER A 46 8.66 4.99 -17.71
CA SER A 46 7.67 6.05 -17.60
C SER A 46 8.13 7.15 -16.64
N GLY A 47 8.74 6.80 -15.52
CA GLY A 47 9.29 7.77 -14.59
C GLY A 47 10.41 8.63 -15.19
N LEU A 48 11.31 8.05 -16.00
CA LEU A 48 12.37 8.82 -16.67
C LEU A 48 11.79 9.85 -17.64
N PHE A 49 10.79 9.48 -18.45
CA PHE A 49 10.18 10.39 -19.42
C PHE A 49 9.18 11.39 -18.79
N LEU A 50 8.43 10.99 -17.75
CA LEU A 50 7.40 11.82 -17.12
C LEU A 50 7.88 12.63 -15.91
N SER A 51 9.07 12.36 -15.36
CA SER A 51 9.61 13.07 -14.18
C SER A 51 9.54 14.59 -14.34
N ARG A 52 10.18 15.13 -15.39
CA ARG A 52 10.27 16.57 -15.65
C ARG A 52 8.93 17.20 -16.04
N PRO A 53 8.10 16.60 -16.92
CA PRO A 53 6.75 17.10 -17.19
C PRO A 53 5.86 17.17 -15.94
N VAL A 54 5.87 16.14 -15.10
CA VAL A 54 5.06 16.09 -13.88
C VAL A 54 5.52 17.12 -12.86
N LEU A 55 6.84 17.27 -12.67
CA LEU A 55 7.41 18.29 -11.77
C LEU A 55 7.10 19.72 -12.23
N ASN A 56 7.10 19.97 -13.54
CA ASN A 56 6.64 21.24 -14.12
C ASN A 56 5.14 21.47 -13.90
N LEU A 57 4.32 20.44 -14.08
CA LEU A 57 2.87 20.52 -13.92
C LEU A 57 2.45 20.81 -12.48
N ILE A 58 3.21 20.30 -11.50
CA ILE A 58 2.99 20.54 -10.06
C ILE A 58 3.44 21.95 -9.63
N GLY A 59 4.08 22.73 -10.52
CA GLY A 59 4.50 24.10 -10.23
C GLY A 59 5.80 24.19 -9.42
N THR A 60 6.70 23.22 -9.57
CA THR A 60 8.01 23.24 -8.90
C THR A 60 8.80 24.47 -9.32
N LYS A 61 9.32 25.25 -8.34
CA LYS A 61 10.15 26.43 -8.63
C LYS A 61 11.35 26.04 -9.49
N LYS A 62 11.71 26.88 -10.47
CA LYS A 62 12.79 26.61 -11.45
C LYS A 62 14.13 26.28 -10.79
N GLU A 63 14.42 26.85 -9.63
CA GLU A 63 15.66 26.61 -8.88
C GLU A 63 15.72 25.21 -8.23
N LEU A 64 14.57 24.61 -7.92
CA LEU A 64 14.47 23.30 -7.26
C LEU A 64 14.25 22.16 -8.25
N ILE A 65 13.85 22.47 -9.49
CA ILE A 65 13.36 21.47 -10.43
C ILE A 65 14.44 20.50 -10.87
N ASP A 66 15.66 20.97 -11.10
CA ASP A 66 16.76 20.11 -11.57
C ASP A 66 17.21 19.16 -10.46
N GLY A 67 17.27 19.63 -9.21
CA GLY A 67 17.53 18.78 -8.04
C GLY A 67 16.43 17.74 -7.79
N ALA A 68 15.16 18.14 -7.92
CA ALA A 68 14.01 17.24 -7.80
C ALA A 68 13.97 16.19 -8.92
N VAL A 69 14.29 16.56 -10.16
CA VAL A 69 14.39 15.63 -11.30
C VAL A 69 15.48 14.59 -11.06
N ILE A 70 16.67 15.01 -10.62
CA ILE A 70 17.77 14.09 -10.29
C ILE A 70 17.34 13.12 -9.20
N TYR A 71 16.77 13.63 -8.10
CA TYR A 71 16.31 12.79 -6.99
C TYR A 71 15.25 11.78 -7.44
N LEU A 72 14.23 12.24 -8.16
CA LEU A 72 13.14 11.38 -8.63
C LEU A 72 13.65 10.32 -9.62
N THR A 73 14.58 10.70 -10.51
CA THR A 73 15.23 9.80 -11.47
C THR A 73 16.02 8.71 -10.77
N ILE A 74 16.83 9.10 -9.78
CA ILE A 74 17.58 8.16 -8.95
C ILE A 74 16.58 7.23 -8.24
N TYR A 75 15.57 7.75 -7.54
CA TYR A 75 14.57 6.91 -6.87
C TYR A 75 13.88 5.92 -7.82
N LEU A 76 13.54 6.35 -9.03
CA LEU A 76 12.90 5.50 -10.04
C LEU A 76 13.80 4.35 -10.52
N LEU A 77 15.12 4.51 -10.54
CA LEU A 77 16.09 3.41 -10.79
C LEU A 77 15.99 2.28 -9.75
N GLY A 78 15.44 2.56 -8.56
CA GLY A 78 15.12 1.55 -7.55
C GLY A 78 13.82 0.77 -7.83
N SER A 79 12.94 1.25 -8.73
CA SER A 79 11.62 0.64 -8.99
C SER A 79 11.68 -0.85 -9.38
N PRO A 80 12.63 -1.32 -10.23
CA PRO A 80 12.76 -2.74 -10.53
C PRO A 80 13.12 -3.57 -9.29
N ALA A 81 14.02 -3.09 -8.44
CA ALA A 81 14.38 -3.78 -7.19
C ALA A 81 13.20 -3.83 -6.23
N LEU A 82 12.48 -2.73 -6.07
CA LEU A 82 11.26 -2.66 -5.26
C LEU A 82 10.18 -3.62 -5.77
N ALA A 83 10.05 -3.78 -7.09
CA ALA A 83 9.12 -4.73 -7.70
C ALA A 83 9.51 -6.18 -7.37
N MET A 84 10.80 -6.51 -7.45
CA MET A 84 11.31 -7.84 -7.10
C MET A 84 11.14 -8.18 -5.62
N TYR A 85 11.41 -7.21 -4.74
CA TYR A 85 11.18 -7.39 -3.30
C TYR A 85 9.70 -7.63 -3.00
N ASN A 86 8.80 -6.78 -3.52
CA ASN A 86 7.36 -6.92 -3.30
C ASN A 86 6.80 -8.24 -3.88
N TYR A 87 7.32 -8.66 -5.02
CA TYR A 87 7.03 -9.98 -5.59
C TYR A 87 7.42 -11.12 -4.64
N GLY A 88 8.68 -11.14 -4.19
CA GLY A 88 9.17 -12.18 -3.29
C GLY A 88 8.41 -12.19 -1.96
N ASN A 89 8.12 -11.01 -1.41
CA ASN A 89 7.33 -10.84 -0.20
C ASN A 89 5.90 -11.38 -0.38
N ALA A 90 5.27 -11.12 -1.54
CA ALA A 90 3.94 -11.64 -1.85
C ALA A 90 3.91 -13.17 -1.95
N VAL A 91 4.93 -13.78 -2.58
CA VAL A 91 5.06 -15.24 -2.69
C VAL A 91 5.28 -15.88 -1.32
N LEU A 92 6.19 -15.34 -0.50
CA LEU A 92 6.49 -15.88 0.82
C LEU A 92 5.31 -15.68 1.79
N SER A 93 4.66 -14.52 1.75
CA SER A 93 3.43 -14.27 2.52
C SER A 93 2.29 -15.20 2.10
N ALA A 94 2.17 -15.53 0.80
CA ALA A 94 1.17 -16.47 0.31
C ALA A 94 1.37 -17.91 0.80
N VAL A 95 2.60 -18.29 1.12
CA VAL A 95 2.96 -19.60 1.70
C VAL A 95 2.94 -19.55 3.24
N GLY A 96 2.94 -18.36 3.85
CA GLY A 96 2.96 -18.15 5.29
C GLY A 96 4.35 -17.95 5.91
N ASP A 97 5.39 -17.75 5.09
CA ASP A 97 6.75 -17.41 5.56
C ASP A 97 6.93 -15.88 5.59
N THR A 98 6.48 -15.23 6.66
CA THR A 98 6.65 -13.77 6.83
C THR A 98 7.93 -13.40 7.57
N LYS A 99 8.61 -14.37 8.21
CA LYS A 99 9.83 -14.13 8.98
C LYS A 99 11.00 -13.76 8.08
N ARG A 100 11.18 -14.45 6.96
CA ARG A 100 12.29 -14.18 6.04
C ARG A 100 12.21 -12.79 5.37
N PRO A 101 11.07 -12.38 4.77
CA PRO A 101 10.93 -11.02 4.24
C PRO A 101 11.25 -9.95 5.29
N LEU A 102 10.77 -10.13 6.53
CA LEU A 102 11.05 -9.21 7.64
C LEU A 102 12.54 -9.13 7.95
N MET A 103 13.25 -10.26 8.06
CA MET A 103 14.70 -10.27 8.30
C MET A 103 15.48 -9.57 7.18
N TYR A 104 15.08 -9.75 5.92
CA TYR A 104 15.72 -9.07 4.79
C TYR A 104 15.48 -7.56 4.83
N LEU A 105 14.26 -7.14 5.17
CA LEU A 105 13.93 -5.72 5.32
C LEU A 105 14.70 -5.06 6.47
N ILE A 106 14.83 -5.74 7.62
CA ILE A 106 15.64 -5.25 8.76
C ILE A 106 17.11 -5.11 8.34
N THR A 107 17.66 -6.14 7.69
CA THR A 107 19.06 -6.12 7.22
C THR A 107 19.29 -4.96 6.26
N ALA A 108 18.37 -4.76 5.32
CA ALA A 108 18.45 -3.65 4.37
C ALA A 108 18.26 -2.28 5.04
N GLY A 109 17.42 -2.19 6.07
CA GLY A 109 17.26 -0.98 6.88
C GLY A 109 18.53 -0.60 7.63
N ILE A 110 19.20 -1.58 8.25
CA ILE A 110 20.50 -1.36 8.91
C ILE A 110 21.54 -0.88 7.89
N ILE A 111 21.64 -1.56 6.74
CA ILE A 111 22.54 -1.16 5.66
C ILE A 111 22.20 0.24 5.14
N ASN A 112 20.92 0.59 5.05
CA ASN A 112 20.46 1.91 4.62
C ASN A 112 20.96 3.02 5.56
N VAL A 113 20.82 2.82 6.87
CA VAL A 113 21.29 3.80 7.87
C VAL A 113 22.81 3.97 7.80
N VAL A 114 23.55 2.87 7.70
CA VAL A 114 25.02 2.91 7.58
C VAL A 114 25.46 3.62 6.30
N LEU A 115 24.83 3.30 5.16
CA LEU A 115 25.12 3.95 3.88
C LEU A 115 24.71 5.43 3.86
N ASN A 116 23.61 5.80 4.52
CA ASN A 116 23.22 7.19 4.68
C ASN A 116 24.29 7.97 5.46
N LEU A 117 24.74 7.46 6.60
CA LEU A 117 25.81 8.08 7.37
C LEU A 117 27.08 8.23 6.52
N PHE A 118 27.45 7.19 5.76
CA PHE A 118 28.63 7.23 4.90
C PHE A 118 28.51 8.25 3.76
N PHE A 119 27.46 8.15 2.92
CA PHE A 119 27.34 9.01 1.74
C PHE A 119 27.03 10.47 2.09
N VAL A 120 26.26 10.71 3.15
CA VAL A 120 25.86 12.06 3.53
C VAL A 120 26.96 12.76 4.34
N ILE A 121 27.55 12.08 5.33
CA ILE A 121 28.53 12.71 6.23
C ILE A 121 29.95 12.65 5.63
N VAL A 122 30.39 11.49 5.15
CA VAL A 122 31.76 11.29 4.68
C VAL A 122 31.92 11.81 3.24
N CYS A 123 31.07 11.36 2.33
CA CYS A 123 31.16 11.76 0.92
C CYS A 123 30.50 13.11 0.59
N ARG A 124 29.78 13.73 1.55
CA ARG A 124 29.07 15.01 1.40
C ARG A 124 28.15 15.09 0.17
N LEU A 125 27.58 13.95 -0.24
CA LEU A 125 26.72 13.83 -1.44
C LEU A 125 25.29 14.36 -1.21
N GLY A 126 24.99 14.90 -0.02
CA GLY A 126 23.70 15.49 0.33
C GLY A 126 22.51 14.59 -0.07
N VAL A 127 21.59 15.17 -0.84
CA VAL A 127 20.35 14.50 -1.31
C VAL A 127 20.63 13.30 -2.23
N VAL A 128 21.69 13.37 -3.05
CA VAL A 128 22.09 12.27 -3.94
C VAL A 128 22.60 11.08 -3.13
N GLY A 129 23.32 11.34 -2.04
CA GLY A 129 23.80 10.32 -1.11
C GLY A 129 22.67 9.53 -0.47
N VAL A 130 21.60 10.23 -0.04
CA VAL A 130 20.40 9.59 0.54
C VAL A 130 19.68 8.71 -0.46
N ALA A 131 19.52 9.19 -1.70
CA ALA A 131 18.85 8.45 -2.76
C ALA A 131 19.64 7.17 -3.14
N LEU A 132 20.97 7.26 -3.24
CA LEU A 132 21.85 6.11 -3.51
C LEU A 132 21.79 5.07 -2.40
N ALA A 133 21.89 5.48 -1.13
CA ALA A 133 21.77 4.58 0.02
C ALA A 133 20.45 3.79 -0.01
N SER A 134 19.35 4.47 -0.36
CA SER A 134 18.01 3.89 -0.49
C SER A 134 17.95 2.83 -1.58
N ILE A 135 18.50 3.11 -2.76
CA ILE A 135 18.46 2.18 -3.89
C ILE A 135 19.34 0.98 -3.63
N ILE A 136 20.57 1.17 -3.16
CA ILE A 136 21.48 0.06 -2.84
C ILE A 136 20.81 -0.88 -1.83
N SER A 137 20.14 -0.33 -0.82
CA SER A 137 19.41 -1.11 0.19
C SER A 137 18.22 -1.89 -0.41
N GLN A 138 17.49 -1.28 -1.34
CA GLN A 138 16.42 -1.97 -2.08
C GLN A 138 16.97 -3.10 -2.98
N TYR A 139 18.09 -2.89 -3.66
CA TYR A 139 18.74 -3.94 -4.46
C TYR A 139 19.25 -5.08 -3.59
N ILE A 140 19.79 -4.79 -2.40
CA ILE A 140 20.19 -5.83 -1.44
C ILE A 140 18.98 -6.63 -0.97
N SER A 141 17.86 -5.97 -0.64
CA SER A 141 16.61 -6.65 -0.28
C SER A 141 16.10 -7.56 -1.39
N ALA A 142 16.11 -7.06 -2.63
CA ALA A 142 15.71 -7.81 -3.81
C ALA A 142 16.67 -8.99 -4.08
N PHE A 143 17.98 -8.79 -3.91
CA PHE A 143 18.97 -9.84 -4.09
C PHE A 143 18.81 -10.96 -3.05
N LEU A 144 18.64 -10.62 -1.76
CA LEU A 144 18.47 -11.60 -0.69
C LEU A 144 17.20 -12.44 -0.88
N ILE A 145 16.09 -11.82 -1.26
CA ILE A 145 14.83 -12.54 -1.49
C ILE A 145 14.93 -13.46 -2.71
N LEU A 146 15.53 -12.99 -3.81
CA LEU A 146 15.71 -13.79 -5.02
C LEU A 146 16.69 -14.95 -4.78
N LYS A 147 17.84 -14.71 -4.13
CA LYS A 147 18.81 -15.76 -3.76
C LYS A 147 18.12 -16.87 -2.97
N PHE A 148 17.26 -16.50 -2.03
CA PHE A 148 16.48 -17.47 -1.28
C PHE A 148 15.49 -18.24 -2.17
N LEU A 149 14.71 -17.56 -3.02
CA LEU A 149 13.78 -18.24 -3.93
C LEU A 149 14.50 -19.20 -4.89
N PHE A 150 15.69 -18.85 -5.39
CA PHE A 150 16.50 -19.74 -6.24
C PHE A 150 17.09 -20.93 -5.46
N GLY A 151 17.42 -20.77 -4.19
CA GLY A 151 18.06 -21.80 -3.36
C GLY A 151 17.11 -22.69 -2.55
N CYS A 152 15.82 -22.35 -2.43
CA CYS A 152 14.92 -23.03 -1.49
C CYS A 152 14.53 -24.46 -1.91
N GLY A 153 14.62 -24.82 -3.19
CA GLY A 153 14.30 -26.17 -3.70
C GLY A 153 12.83 -26.60 -3.54
N LYS A 154 11.94 -25.72 -3.05
CA LYS A 154 10.51 -25.99 -2.84
C LYS A 154 9.68 -25.66 -4.08
N ASP A 155 8.39 -25.97 -4.03
CA ASP A 155 7.44 -25.69 -5.14
C ASP A 155 7.29 -24.21 -5.47
N TYR A 156 7.55 -23.32 -4.52
CA TYR A 156 7.59 -21.87 -4.72
C TYR A 156 9.00 -21.34 -5.05
N GLY A 157 9.96 -22.23 -5.29
CA GLY A 157 11.30 -21.88 -5.72
C GLY A 157 11.35 -21.45 -7.20
N LEU A 158 12.30 -20.57 -7.51
CA LEU A 158 12.58 -20.12 -8.87
C LEU A 158 13.62 -21.02 -9.53
N TYR A 159 13.37 -21.40 -10.78
CA TYR A 159 14.29 -22.13 -11.62
C TYR A 159 14.44 -21.37 -12.93
N ILE A 160 15.67 -20.92 -13.22
CA ILE A 160 15.97 -20.09 -14.40
C ILE A 160 15.44 -20.75 -15.69
N ARG A 161 15.56 -22.07 -15.80
CA ARG A 161 15.13 -22.86 -16.97
C ARG A 161 13.60 -22.93 -17.17
N ASN A 162 12.81 -22.61 -16.13
CA ASN A 162 11.35 -22.62 -16.16
C ASN A 162 10.75 -21.21 -16.11
N ILE A 163 11.56 -20.16 -16.25
CA ILE A 163 11.06 -18.80 -16.36
C ILE A 163 10.30 -18.70 -17.68
N GLY A 164 8.97 -18.68 -17.58
CA GLY A 164 8.06 -18.61 -18.70
C GLY A 164 6.76 -17.96 -18.28
N MET A 165 6.09 -17.32 -19.24
CA MET A 165 4.83 -16.64 -19.02
C MET A 165 3.68 -17.56 -19.42
N ASP A 166 2.90 -18.04 -18.45
CA ASP A 166 1.65 -18.75 -18.70
C ASP A 166 0.53 -17.71 -18.84
N SER A 167 -0.04 -17.58 -20.03
CA SER A 167 -1.06 -16.55 -20.34
C SER A 167 -2.28 -16.63 -19.40
N HIS A 168 -2.71 -17.84 -19.04
CA HIS A 168 -3.86 -18.03 -18.15
C HIS A 168 -3.55 -17.56 -16.72
N ILE A 169 -2.35 -17.85 -16.21
CA ILE A 169 -1.95 -17.36 -14.88
C ILE A 169 -1.68 -15.86 -14.89
N ALA A 170 -1.04 -15.35 -15.95
CA ALA A 170 -0.81 -13.93 -16.13
C ALA A 170 -2.12 -13.13 -16.11
N ALA A 171 -3.13 -13.60 -16.84
CA ALA A 171 -4.46 -13.00 -16.85
C ALA A 171 -5.09 -13.00 -15.43
N ARG A 172 -4.89 -14.06 -14.65
CA ARG A 172 -5.42 -14.14 -13.28
C ARG A 172 -4.72 -13.16 -12.33
N VAL A 173 -3.39 -13.05 -12.42
CA VAL A 173 -2.59 -12.10 -11.63
C VAL A 173 -2.96 -10.67 -11.99
N LEU A 174 -3.03 -10.33 -13.29
CA LEU A 174 -3.38 -8.98 -13.76
C LEU A 174 -4.83 -8.61 -13.42
N LYS A 175 -5.78 -9.55 -13.49
CA LYS A 175 -7.19 -9.31 -13.13
C LYS A 175 -7.39 -8.97 -11.66
N ILE A 176 -6.48 -9.37 -10.78
CA ILE A 176 -6.49 -9.01 -9.36
C ILE A 176 -5.59 -7.80 -9.10
N GLY A 177 -4.38 -7.82 -9.66
CA GLY A 177 -3.34 -6.84 -9.38
C GLY A 177 -3.52 -5.49 -10.05
N LEU A 178 -4.05 -5.43 -11.28
CA LEU A 178 -4.27 -4.18 -12.00
C LEU A 178 -5.35 -3.32 -11.33
N PRO A 179 -6.54 -3.85 -10.96
CA PRO A 179 -7.51 -3.08 -10.19
C PRO A 179 -6.95 -2.61 -8.84
N ALA A 180 -6.23 -3.46 -8.11
CA ALA A 180 -5.59 -3.05 -6.86
C ALA A 180 -4.53 -1.95 -7.07
N ALA A 181 -3.76 -2.01 -8.16
CA ALA A 181 -2.79 -0.98 -8.51
C ALA A 181 -3.47 0.36 -8.79
N VAL A 182 -4.58 0.36 -9.55
CA VAL A 182 -5.40 1.55 -9.82
C VAL A 182 -6.00 2.12 -8.53
N GLN A 183 -6.50 1.25 -7.66
CA GLN A 183 -7.03 1.63 -6.34
C GLN A 183 -5.98 2.42 -5.53
N TYR A 184 -4.78 1.85 -5.34
CA TYR A 184 -3.71 2.52 -4.60
C TYR A 184 -3.25 3.82 -5.25
N SER A 185 -3.15 3.87 -6.57
CA SER A 185 -2.78 5.10 -7.29
C SER A 185 -3.82 6.20 -7.12
N LEU A 186 -5.11 5.88 -7.22
CA LEU A 186 -6.18 6.84 -7.05
C LEU A 186 -6.30 7.33 -5.61
N PHE A 187 -5.98 6.50 -4.61
CA PHE A 187 -5.87 6.97 -3.23
C PHE A 187 -4.75 8.01 -3.05
N ALA A 188 -3.59 7.81 -3.67
CA ALA A 188 -2.52 8.80 -3.65
C ALA A 188 -2.99 10.13 -4.28
N VAL A 189 -3.67 10.08 -5.43
CA VAL A 189 -4.24 11.27 -6.09
C VAL A 189 -5.30 11.94 -5.21
N ALA A 190 -6.20 11.18 -4.59
CA ALA A 190 -7.22 11.72 -3.69
C ALA A 190 -6.60 12.43 -2.48
N ASN A 191 -5.54 11.87 -1.90
CA ASN A 191 -4.82 12.51 -0.80
C ASN A 191 -4.11 13.79 -1.24
N LEU A 192 -3.53 13.82 -2.46
CA LEU A 192 -2.99 15.06 -3.03
C LEU A 192 -4.06 16.13 -3.18
N TYR A 193 -5.26 15.75 -3.63
CA TYR A 193 -6.38 16.69 -3.76
C TYR A 193 -6.84 17.26 -2.41
N ILE A 194 -6.95 16.42 -1.37
CA ILE A 194 -7.20 16.91 -0.02
C ILE A 194 -6.08 17.82 0.46
N GLN A 195 -4.81 17.49 0.18
CA GLN A 195 -3.69 18.35 0.53
C GLN A 195 -3.78 19.71 -0.17
N THR A 196 -4.24 19.79 -1.42
CA THR A 196 -4.47 21.08 -2.08
C THR A 196 -5.55 21.92 -1.41
N ALA A 197 -6.60 21.30 -0.88
CA ALA A 197 -7.62 21.99 -0.08
C ALA A 197 -7.10 22.40 1.31
N VAL A 198 -6.15 21.66 1.89
CA VAL A 198 -5.46 22.08 3.12
C VAL A 198 -4.58 23.30 2.84
N ASN A 199 -3.91 23.34 1.70
CA ASN A 199 -3.00 24.43 1.32
C ASN A 199 -3.70 25.78 1.07
N SER A 200 -5.05 25.83 1.01
CA SER A 200 -5.78 27.09 0.97
C SER A 200 -5.92 27.76 2.34
N PHE A 201 -5.58 27.06 3.42
CA PHE A 201 -5.52 27.61 4.77
C PHE A 201 -4.13 28.18 5.10
N ASP A 202 -4.03 28.86 6.24
CA ASP A 202 -2.78 29.42 6.73
C ASP A 202 -1.68 28.36 6.89
N HIS A 203 -0.41 28.80 6.78
CA HIS A 203 0.76 27.91 6.81
C HIS A 203 0.81 27.03 8.07
N VAL A 204 0.35 27.54 9.21
CA VAL A 204 0.27 26.83 10.49
C VAL A 204 -0.67 25.60 10.41
N VAL A 205 -1.76 25.71 9.66
CA VAL A 205 -2.72 24.61 9.43
C VAL A 205 -2.09 23.55 8.52
N VAL A 206 -1.36 23.98 7.49
CA VAL A 206 -0.66 23.09 6.57
C VAL A 206 0.41 22.29 7.30
N GLU A 207 1.20 22.94 8.15
CA GLU A 207 2.21 22.29 9.00
C GLU A 207 1.58 21.30 9.97
N GLY A 208 0.51 21.71 10.67
CA GLY A 208 -0.20 20.84 11.62
C GLY A 208 -0.80 19.62 10.94
N ASN A 209 -1.33 19.78 9.73
CA ASN A 209 -1.80 18.69 8.91
C ASN A 209 -0.65 17.74 8.52
N SER A 210 0.46 18.26 8.00
CA SER A 210 1.61 17.44 7.60
C SER A 210 2.18 16.62 8.78
N ALA A 211 2.29 17.22 9.97
CA ALA A 211 2.72 16.51 11.18
C ALA A 211 1.75 15.37 11.54
N ALA A 212 0.44 15.66 11.57
CA ALA A 212 -0.59 14.66 11.84
C ALA A 212 -0.67 13.54 10.78
N ALA A 213 -0.34 13.83 9.51
CA ALA A 213 -0.37 12.85 8.42
C ALA A 213 0.58 11.66 8.64
N ASN A 214 1.67 11.87 9.40
CA ASN A 214 2.61 10.79 9.71
C ASN A 214 1.95 9.69 10.55
N ALA A 215 0.96 10.03 11.38
CA ALA A 215 0.18 9.05 12.14
C ALA A 215 -0.62 8.12 11.22
N ASP A 216 -1.21 8.66 10.14
CA ASP A 216 -2.01 7.90 9.19
C ASP A 216 -1.21 6.72 8.63
N ASN A 217 0.01 6.96 8.16
CA ASN A 217 0.85 5.92 7.55
C ASN A 217 1.09 4.75 8.51
N ILE A 218 1.38 5.05 9.79
CA ILE A 218 1.63 4.03 10.81
C ILE A 218 0.38 3.18 11.03
N VAL A 219 -0.79 3.82 11.18
CA VAL A 219 -2.06 3.11 11.39
C VAL A 219 -2.40 2.26 10.17
N TYR A 220 -2.26 2.83 8.96
CA TYR A 220 -2.56 2.12 7.73
C TYR A 220 -1.64 0.93 7.47
N ASP A 221 -0.34 1.05 7.73
CA ASP A 221 0.60 -0.06 7.57
C ASP A 221 0.29 -1.21 8.53
N MET A 222 -0.10 -0.90 9.78
CA MET A 222 -0.54 -1.92 10.72
C MET A 222 -1.82 -2.63 10.26
N MET A 223 -2.80 -1.87 9.75
CA MET A 223 -4.04 -2.45 9.22
C MET A 223 -3.79 -3.26 7.93
N ALA A 224 -2.90 -2.79 7.06
CA ALA A 224 -2.53 -3.43 5.80
C ALA A 224 -1.92 -4.82 5.98
N ALA A 225 -1.24 -5.06 7.11
CA ALA A 225 -0.76 -6.38 7.48
C ALA A 225 -1.91 -7.40 7.60
N PHE A 226 -3.01 -7.03 8.26
CA PHE A 226 -4.19 -7.89 8.39
C PHE A 226 -4.94 -8.06 7.08
N TYR A 227 -4.98 -7.02 6.23
CA TYR A 227 -5.59 -7.13 4.90
C TYR A 227 -4.83 -8.11 4.00
N THR A 228 -3.50 -8.10 4.06
CA THR A 228 -2.65 -9.05 3.32
C THR A 228 -2.86 -10.48 3.84
N ALA A 229 -2.95 -10.65 5.16
CA ALA A 229 -3.28 -11.93 5.78
C ALA A 229 -4.69 -12.42 5.39
N CYS A 230 -5.67 -11.53 5.34
CA CYS A 230 -7.04 -11.81 4.90
C CYS A 230 -7.07 -12.36 3.48
N THR A 231 -6.42 -11.67 2.54
CA THR A 231 -6.31 -12.13 1.14
C THR A 231 -5.64 -13.50 1.06
N SER A 232 -4.53 -13.71 1.77
CA SER A 232 -3.80 -14.99 1.78
C SER A 232 -4.64 -16.14 2.34
N PHE A 233 -5.24 -15.97 3.52
CA PHE A 233 -6.03 -17.02 4.16
C PHE A 233 -7.31 -17.36 3.39
N ILE A 234 -8.00 -16.35 2.84
CA ILE A 234 -9.20 -16.59 2.02
C ILE A 234 -8.82 -17.33 0.74
N ALA A 235 -7.75 -16.91 0.05
CA ALA A 235 -7.30 -17.58 -1.16
C ALA A 235 -6.86 -19.02 -0.91
N GLN A 236 -6.08 -19.28 0.16
CA GLN A 236 -5.70 -20.64 0.55
C GLN A 236 -6.92 -21.52 0.86
N ASN A 237 -7.87 -21.02 1.65
CA ASN A 237 -9.06 -21.80 2.00
C ASN A 237 -10.01 -21.99 0.81
N LEU A 238 -10.05 -21.04 -0.14
CA LEU A 238 -10.75 -21.20 -1.41
C LEU A 238 -10.13 -22.33 -2.24
N GLY A 239 -8.80 -22.38 -2.35
CA GLY A 239 -8.08 -23.46 -3.02
C GLY A 239 -8.31 -24.82 -2.37
N ALA A 240 -8.33 -24.85 -1.03
CA ALA A 240 -8.60 -26.05 -0.24
C ALA A 240 -10.09 -26.44 -0.16
N ARG A 241 -10.99 -25.67 -0.78
CA ARG A 241 -12.46 -25.83 -0.73
C ARG A 241 -13.06 -25.80 0.70
N LYS A 242 -12.40 -25.14 1.65
CA LYS A 242 -12.82 -25.07 3.07
C LYS A 242 -13.67 -23.83 3.35
N ARG A 243 -14.94 -23.87 2.96
CA ARG A 243 -15.89 -22.74 3.00
C ARG A 243 -16.01 -22.10 4.39
N ASP A 244 -16.17 -22.90 5.44
CA ASP A 244 -16.32 -22.39 6.81
C ASP A 244 -15.09 -21.62 7.30
N ARG A 245 -13.90 -22.06 6.85
CA ARG A 245 -12.65 -21.39 7.20
C ARG A 245 -12.49 -20.05 6.48
N ILE A 246 -13.09 -19.87 5.31
CA ILE A 246 -13.12 -18.57 4.61
C ILE A 246 -13.88 -17.54 5.46
N ARG A 247 -15.08 -17.89 5.95
CA ARG A 247 -15.89 -17.01 6.80
C ARG A 247 -15.16 -16.68 8.11
N LYS A 248 -14.58 -17.70 8.76
CA LYS A 248 -13.78 -17.50 9.98
C LYS A 248 -12.58 -16.60 9.72
N ALA A 249 -11.83 -16.82 8.64
CA ALA A 249 -10.69 -15.97 8.28
C ALA A 249 -11.11 -14.51 8.11
N TYR A 250 -12.16 -14.25 7.35
CA TYR A 250 -12.68 -12.90 7.13
C TYR A 250 -13.09 -12.20 8.44
N LEU A 251 -13.84 -12.88 9.30
CA LEU A 251 -14.31 -12.31 10.57
C LEU A 251 -13.16 -12.06 11.54
N VAL A 252 -12.20 -12.98 11.59
CA VAL A 252 -11.01 -12.84 12.46
C VAL A 252 -10.15 -11.67 11.99
N THR A 253 -9.86 -11.55 10.69
CA THR A 253 -9.07 -10.42 10.17
C THR A 253 -9.82 -9.10 10.26
N GLN A 254 -11.15 -9.10 10.09
CA GLN A 254 -12.00 -7.93 10.33
C GLN A 254 -11.89 -7.46 11.78
N MET A 255 -12.04 -8.39 12.73
CA MET A 255 -12.00 -8.09 14.16
C MET A 255 -10.63 -7.57 14.57
N TYR A 256 -9.53 -8.19 14.14
CA TYR A 256 -8.19 -7.70 14.43
C TYR A 256 -7.93 -6.32 13.81
N SER A 257 -8.33 -6.10 12.56
CA SER A 257 -8.18 -4.79 11.90
C SER A 257 -8.99 -3.70 12.61
N PHE A 258 -10.20 -4.03 13.06
CA PHE A 258 -11.06 -3.13 13.83
C PHE A 258 -10.46 -2.80 15.20
N ILE A 259 -10.01 -3.82 15.95
CA ILE A 259 -9.40 -3.63 17.28
C ILE A 259 -8.15 -2.77 17.16
N ILE A 260 -7.28 -3.04 16.19
CA ILE A 260 -6.05 -2.27 16.02
C ILE A 260 -6.34 -0.85 15.54
N GLY A 261 -7.26 -0.66 14.60
CA GLY A 261 -7.70 0.67 14.19
C GLY A 261 -8.30 1.47 15.35
N ALA A 262 -9.10 0.83 16.20
CA ALA A 262 -9.72 1.45 17.37
C ALA A 262 -8.71 1.77 18.49
N VAL A 263 -7.81 0.84 18.81
CA VAL A 263 -6.79 1.01 19.86
C VAL A 263 -5.77 2.07 19.46
N LEU A 264 -5.25 2.01 18.23
CA LEU A 264 -4.32 3.03 17.74
C LEU A 264 -4.99 4.38 17.56
N GLY A 265 -6.23 4.40 17.06
CA GLY A 265 -7.03 5.61 16.97
C GLY A 265 -7.24 6.25 18.35
N ALA A 266 -7.64 5.47 19.35
CA ALA A 266 -7.82 5.95 20.72
C ALA A 266 -6.50 6.44 21.35
N LEU A 267 -5.41 5.70 21.16
CA LEU A 267 -4.08 6.12 21.63
C LEU A 267 -3.65 7.45 20.98
N LEU A 268 -3.88 7.63 19.68
CA LEU A 268 -3.59 8.88 18.99
C LEU A 268 -4.48 10.03 19.47
N VAL A 269 -5.73 9.79 19.84
CA VAL A 269 -6.62 10.82 20.41
C VAL A 269 -6.18 11.21 21.82
N VAL A 270 -5.83 10.25 22.67
CA VAL A 270 -5.39 10.49 24.05
C VAL A 270 -4.01 11.15 24.10
N PHE A 271 -3.06 10.65 23.30
CA PHE A 271 -1.68 11.12 23.26
C PHE A 271 -1.39 12.05 22.07
N ARG A 272 -2.42 12.73 21.53
CA ARG A 272 -2.29 13.62 20.35
C ARG A 272 -1.21 14.68 20.52
N THR A 273 -1.16 15.32 21.68
CA THR A 273 -0.22 16.40 21.97
C THR A 273 1.21 15.88 22.04
N GLN A 274 1.42 14.74 22.70
CA GLN A 274 2.73 14.10 22.84
C GLN A 274 3.24 13.60 21.49
N PHE A 275 2.37 13.00 20.67
CA PHE A 275 2.74 12.57 19.33
C PHE A 275 3.14 13.76 18.45
N LEU A 276 2.34 14.84 18.45
CA LEU A 276 2.63 16.05 17.65
C LEU A 276 3.89 16.78 18.14
N SER A 277 4.18 16.74 19.44
CA SER A 277 5.38 17.36 20.01
C SER A 277 6.69 16.76 19.50
N LEU A 278 6.66 15.56 18.91
CA LEU A 278 7.82 14.96 18.23
C LEU A 278 8.17 15.64 16.91
N PHE A 279 7.20 16.33 16.29
CA PHE A 279 7.35 16.95 14.97
C PHE A 279 7.49 18.47 15.04
N THR A 280 6.85 19.11 16.03
CA THR A 280 6.88 20.57 16.19
C THR A 280 6.77 20.95 17.66
N SER A 281 7.26 22.13 18.02
CA SER A 281 7.08 22.75 19.33
C SER A 281 6.17 23.98 19.30
N ASP A 282 5.67 24.35 18.12
CA ASP A 282 4.80 25.51 17.95
C ASP A 282 3.37 25.23 18.47
N PRO A 283 2.87 25.97 19.47
CA PRO A 283 1.54 25.75 20.05
C PRO A 283 0.38 25.79 19.04
N ASP A 284 0.45 26.66 18.04
CA ASP A 284 -0.64 26.82 17.07
C ASP A 284 -0.65 25.64 16.08
N VAL A 285 0.54 25.17 15.68
CA VAL A 285 0.69 23.96 14.85
C VAL A 285 0.19 22.73 15.61
N LEU A 286 0.49 22.62 16.91
CA LEU A 286 -0.03 21.55 17.77
C LEU A 286 -1.56 21.59 17.85
N HIS A 287 -2.17 22.78 17.97
CA HIS A 287 -3.61 22.93 18.04
C HIS A 287 -4.30 22.39 16.77
N TYR A 288 -3.87 22.82 15.59
CA TYR A 288 -4.48 22.38 14.33
C TYR A 288 -4.22 20.89 14.04
N GLY A 289 -3.01 20.39 14.32
CA GLY A 289 -2.72 18.95 14.22
C GLY A 289 -3.60 18.11 15.15
N SER A 290 -3.88 18.61 16.35
CA SER A 290 -4.70 17.95 17.37
C SER A 290 -6.18 17.80 16.96
N ILE A 291 -6.71 18.78 16.22
CA ILE A 291 -8.06 18.70 15.63
C ILE A 291 -8.13 17.54 14.63
N ARG A 292 -7.15 17.44 13.74
CA ARG A 292 -7.11 16.36 12.75
C ARG A 292 -6.98 14.99 13.41
N LEU A 293 -6.04 14.82 14.33
CA LEU A 293 -5.83 13.55 15.03
C LEU A 293 -7.08 13.13 15.82
N GLY A 294 -7.81 14.09 16.40
CA GLY A 294 -9.08 13.85 17.07
C GLY A 294 -10.13 13.22 16.14
N ILE A 295 -10.32 13.82 14.97
CA ILE A 295 -11.34 13.35 14.01
C ILE A 295 -10.89 12.05 13.33
N MET A 296 -9.62 11.96 12.94
CA MET A 296 -9.08 10.81 12.22
C MET A 296 -8.93 9.59 13.12
N GLY A 297 -8.46 9.77 14.35
CA GLY A 297 -8.37 8.71 15.35
C GLY A 297 -9.73 8.05 15.61
N CYS A 298 -10.80 8.86 15.67
CA CYS A 298 -12.18 8.37 15.79
C CYS A 298 -12.74 7.74 14.50
N SER A 299 -12.03 7.78 13.38
CA SER A 299 -12.52 7.31 12.07
C SER A 299 -11.81 6.05 11.56
N TYR A 300 -10.59 5.76 12.00
CA TYR A 300 -9.80 4.63 11.47
C TYR A 300 -10.47 3.26 11.66
N PHE A 301 -11.26 3.07 12.71
CA PHE A 301 -11.96 1.78 12.89
C PHE A 301 -12.99 1.52 11.78
N VAL A 302 -13.52 2.57 11.14
CA VAL A 302 -14.47 2.44 10.03
C VAL A 302 -13.77 1.99 8.76
N SER A 303 -12.55 2.47 8.49
CA SER A 303 -11.79 2.08 7.29
C SER A 303 -11.48 0.58 7.27
N ALA A 304 -11.38 -0.06 8.46
CA ALA A 304 -11.20 -1.50 8.60
C ALA A 304 -12.25 -2.31 7.83
N PHE A 305 -13.51 -1.87 7.81
CA PHE A 305 -14.59 -2.56 7.10
C PHE A 305 -14.48 -2.43 5.59
N MET A 306 -14.13 -1.24 5.10
CA MET A 306 -13.93 -0.98 3.68
C MET A 306 -12.78 -1.83 3.10
N ASP A 307 -11.59 -1.73 3.70
CA ASP A 307 -10.39 -2.33 3.14
C ASP A 307 -10.34 -3.84 3.31
N ASN A 308 -10.85 -4.37 4.42
CA ASN A 308 -10.93 -5.81 4.63
C ASN A 308 -11.99 -6.46 3.70
N ALA A 309 -13.10 -5.78 3.40
CA ALA A 309 -14.06 -6.25 2.39
C ALA A 309 -13.41 -6.35 1.00
N ALA A 310 -12.62 -5.33 0.61
CA ALA A 310 -11.85 -5.36 -0.63
C ALA A 310 -10.79 -6.46 -0.63
N ALA A 311 -10.07 -6.64 0.48
CA ALA A 311 -9.08 -7.70 0.65
C ALA A 311 -9.68 -9.11 0.58
N GLY A 312 -10.87 -9.30 1.17
CA GLY A 312 -11.60 -10.56 1.13
C GLY A 312 -12.08 -10.89 -0.28
N ALA A 313 -12.62 -9.91 -1.00
CA ALA A 313 -13.02 -10.09 -2.39
C ALA A 313 -11.82 -10.40 -3.31
N ARG A 314 -10.66 -9.76 -3.08
CA ARG A 314 -9.39 -10.11 -3.74
C ARG A 314 -8.99 -11.56 -3.48
N GLY A 315 -9.09 -12.03 -2.23
CA GLY A 315 -8.83 -13.42 -1.87
C GLY A 315 -9.75 -14.42 -2.59
N LEU A 316 -10.99 -14.01 -2.91
CA LEU A 316 -11.94 -14.79 -3.72
C LEU A 316 -11.68 -14.71 -5.24
N GLY A 317 -10.64 -13.99 -5.68
CA GLY A 317 -10.29 -13.79 -7.09
C GLY A 317 -11.14 -12.74 -7.82
N ARG A 318 -11.85 -11.89 -7.07
CA ARG A 318 -12.74 -10.85 -7.61
C ARG A 318 -12.27 -9.47 -7.12
N SER A 319 -11.42 -8.78 -7.91
CA SER A 319 -10.91 -7.45 -7.51
C SER A 319 -11.56 -6.27 -8.23
N VAL A 320 -12.15 -6.45 -9.42
CA VAL A 320 -12.61 -5.33 -10.26
C VAL A 320 -13.73 -4.52 -9.59
N ILE A 321 -14.82 -5.17 -9.18
CA ILE A 321 -15.97 -4.48 -8.59
C ILE A 321 -15.64 -3.88 -7.21
N PRO A 322 -14.92 -4.55 -6.28
CA PRO A 322 -14.47 -3.91 -5.05
C PRO A 322 -13.66 -2.64 -5.30
N THR A 323 -12.76 -2.68 -6.27
CA THR A 323 -11.99 -1.50 -6.66
C THR A 323 -12.91 -0.37 -7.14
N ILE A 324 -13.92 -0.65 -7.97
CA ILE A 324 -14.90 0.36 -8.41
C ILE A 324 -15.67 0.94 -7.22
N ILE A 325 -16.14 0.09 -6.29
CA ILE A 325 -16.84 0.54 -5.08
C ILE A 325 -15.96 1.49 -4.26
N VAL A 326 -14.68 1.13 -4.06
CA VAL A 326 -13.76 1.95 -3.28
C VAL A 326 -13.39 3.26 -4.00
N ILE A 327 -13.22 3.24 -5.32
CA ILE A 327 -12.97 4.46 -6.10
C ILE A 327 -14.18 5.39 -6.03
N MET A 328 -15.39 4.87 -6.24
CA MET A 328 -16.61 5.68 -6.19
C MET A 328 -16.85 6.24 -4.78
N GLY A 329 -16.78 5.37 -3.77
CA GLY A 329 -17.11 5.74 -2.40
C GLY A 329 -16.02 6.51 -1.66
N SER A 330 -14.74 6.37 -2.04
CA SER A 330 -13.64 7.04 -1.35
C SER A 330 -12.86 8.06 -2.17
N VAL A 331 -12.88 8.02 -3.50
CA VAL A 331 -12.17 9.02 -4.32
C VAL A 331 -13.17 10.02 -4.88
N VAL A 332 -14.17 9.55 -5.63
CA VAL A 332 -15.19 10.40 -6.24
C VAL A 332 -16.00 11.13 -5.17
N PHE A 333 -16.44 10.42 -4.13
CA PHE A 333 -17.15 11.04 -3.00
C PHE A 333 -16.33 12.14 -2.31
N ARG A 334 -15.02 11.91 -2.11
CA ARG A 334 -14.14 12.93 -1.50
C ARG A 334 -14.01 14.17 -2.39
N ILE A 335 -13.85 13.99 -3.70
CA ILE A 335 -13.77 15.11 -4.64
C ILE A 335 -15.08 15.91 -4.62
N ILE A 336 -16.24 15.23 -4.70
CA ILE A 336 -17.55 15.89 -4.66
C ILE A 336 -17.72 16.68 -3.36
N TRP A 337 -17.38 16.09 -2.21
CA TRP A 337 -17.49 16.76 -0.92
C TRP A 337 -16.63 18.02 -0.82
N VAL A 338 -15.39 17.94 -1.32
CA VAL A 338 -14.48 19.10 -1.36
C VAL A 338 -15.04 20.20 -2.27
N CYS A 339 -15.56 19.85 -3.45
CA CYS A 339 -16.13 20.83 -4.38
C CYS A 339 -17.47 21.44 -3.93
N THR A 340 -18.21 20.79 -3.03
CA THR A 340 -19.58 21.21 -2.65
C THR A 340 -19.64 21.69 -1.20
N ILE A 341 -19.48 20.77 -0.26
CA ILE A 341 -19.69 20.99 1.17
C ILE A 341 -18.53 21.78 1.77
N PHE A 342 -17.30 21.44 1.41
CA PHE A 342 -16.14 22.23 1.85
C PHE A 342 -16.16 23.62 1.22
N ALA A 343 -16.47 23.73 -0.08
CA ALA A 343 -16.63 25.03 -0.74
C ALA A 343 -17.75 25.91 -0.13
N SER A 344 -18.76 25.30 0.50
CA SER A 344 -19.87 26.04 1.12
C SER A 344 -19.58 26.45 2.57
N ILE A 345 -18.87 25.61 3.34
CA ILE A 345 -18.71 25.77 4.80
C ILE A 345 -17.28 26.25 5.16
N HIS A 346 -16.26 25.96 4.34
CA HIS A 346 -14.85 26.34 4.51
C HIS A 346 -14.28 26.12 5.94
N THR A 347 -14.62 25.01 6.58
CA THR A 347 -14.08 24.64 7.91
C THR A 347 -13.22 23.38 7.87
N LEU A 348 -12.16 23.37 8.68
CA LEU A 348 -11.26 22.21 8.86
C LEU A 348 -12.01 20.94 9.31
N MET A 349 -13.01 21.11 10.17
CA MET A 349 -13.81 19.98 10.64
C MET A 349 -14.60 19.33 9.50
N SER A 350 -15.19 20.14 8.61
CA SER A 350 -15.89 19.67 7.41
C SER A 350 -14.96 18.94 6.43
N LEU A 351 -13.70 19.41 6.31
CA LEU A 351 -12.70 18.77 5.48
C LEU A 351 -12.33 17.38 6.00
N TYR A 352 -12.14 17.22 7.31
CA TYR A 352 -11.76 15.92 7.88
C TYR A 352 -12.94 14.95 8.02
N LEU A 353 -14.16 15.45 8.20
CA LEU A 353 -15.36 14.61 8.27
C LEU A 353 -15.60 13.82 6.97
N VAL A 354 -15.06 14.30 5.83
CA VAL A 354 -15.11 13.58 4.55
C VAL A 354 -14.54 12.18 4.64
N TYR A 355 -13.52 11.97 5.48
CA TYR A 355 -12.89 10.66 5.61
C TYR A 355 -13.83 9.68 6.32
N ALA A 356 -14.43 10.12 7.44
CA ALA A 356 -15.39 9.32 8.19
C ALA A 356 -16.61 8.95 7.34
N SER A 357 -17.19 9.92 6.63
CA SER A 357 -18.39 9.73 5.81
C SER A 357 -18.11 8.85 4.58
N ALA A 358 -17.01 9.10 3.87
CA ALA A 358 -16.59 8.29 2.74
C ALA A 358 -16.34 6.84 3.14
N TRP A 359 -15.63 6.60 4.26
CA TRP A 359 -15.37 5.25 4.74
C TRP A 359 -16.64 4.56 5.22
N ALA A 360 -17.53 5.25 5.93
CA ALA A 360 -18.80 4.65 6.38
C ALA A 360 -19.65 4.20 5.19
N PHE A 361 -19.84 5.08 4.21
CA PHE A 361 -20.61 4.77 3.00
C PHE A 361 -20.00 3.60 2.21
N THR A 362 -18.69 3.65 1.97
CA THR A 362 -17.98 2.61 1.23
C THR A 362 -17.96 1.27 1.98
N SER A 363 -17.84 1.31 3.31
CA SER A 363 -17.84 0.12 4.16
C SER A 363 -19.15 -0.64 4.09
N ILE A 364 -20.29 0.08 4.10
CA ILE A 364 -21.62 -0.53 3.98
C ILE A 364 -21.72 -1.27 2.64
N ILE A 365 -21.48 -0.56 1.53
CA ILE A 365 -21.58 -1.12 0.18
C ILE A 365 -20.60 -2.28 -0.02
N GLY A 366 -19.34 -2.11 0.40
CA GLY A 366 -18.30 -3.11 0.31
C GLY A 366 -18.62 -4.38 1.09
N THR A 367 -19.20 -4.23 2.30
CA THR A 367 -19.59 -5.38 3.13
C THR A 367 -20.75 -6.15 2.51
N VAL A 368 -21.80 -5.49 2.00
CA VAL A 368 -22.90 -6.23 1.35
C VAL A 368 -22.42 -6.89 0.06
N TYR A 369 -21.55 -6.23 -0.71
CA TYR A 369 -20.94 -6.83 -1.90
C TYR A 369 -20.15 -8.10 -1.55
N PHE A 370 -19.34 -8.06 -0.49
CA PHE A 370 -18.59 -9.23 -0.04
C PHE A 370 -19.52 -10.39 0.35
N ILE A 371 -20.63 -10.12 1.07
CA ILE A 371 -21.62 -11.14 1.43
C ILE A 371 -22.25 -11.78 0.19
N ILE A 372 -22.60 -10.98 -0.82
CA ILE A 372 -23.19 -11.47 -2.08
C ILE A 372 -22.20 -12.36 -2.83
N ILE A 373 -20.95 -11.90 -2.97
CA ILE A 373 -19.88 -12.65 -3.66
C ILE A 373 -19.51 -13.91 -2.92
N PHE A 374 -19.46 -13.86 -1.59
CA PHE A 374 -19.22 -15.02 -0.75
C PHE A 374 -20.29 -16.09 -1.02
N ARG A 375 -21.58 -15.72 -1.03
CA ARG A 375 -22.68 -16.64 -1.36
C ARG A 375 -22.61 -17.16 -2.79
N LYS A 376 -22.28 -16.32 -3.78
CA LYS A 376 -22.24 -16.71 -5.20
C LYS A 376 -21.06 -17.60 -5.55
N THR A 377 -19.89 -17.35 -4.96
CA THR A 377 -18.65 -18.11 -5.22
C THR A 377 -18.66 -19.46 -4.51
N LEU A 378 -19.48 -19.59 -3.46
CA LEU A 378 -19.62 -20.78 -2.63
C LEU A 378 -20.97 -21.48 -2.82
N ARG A 379 -21.70 -21.18 -3.89
CA ARG A 379 -22.63 -22.15 -4.48
C ARG A 379 -21.77 -23.04 -5.36
#